data_AF-A0A959FNH2-F1
#
_entry.id   AF-A0A959FNH2-F1
#
_cell.length_a   1.000
_cell.length_b   1.000
_cell.length_c   1.000
_cell.angle_alpha   90.00
_cell.angle_beta   90.00
_cell.angle_gamma   90.00
#
_symmetry.space_group_name_H-M   'P 1'
#
loop_
_entity.id
_entity.type
_entity.pdbx_description
1 polymer ?
#
loop_
_entity_poly.entity_id
_entity_poly.type
_entity_poly.pdbx_seq_one_letter_code
_entity_poly.pdbx_strand_id
1 'polypeptide(L)'
;YERPGLELANDARAWLKRQVLPGNIRQLKNLVERTVLLATNSTLTSADFERHLEQSSQPAAEATLLGDISLEELEVRAIKRALALHDHNITAAARSLGITRSALYRRLQKFGIPYES
;
A
#
# COMPACT_ATOMS: atom_id res chain seq x y z
N TYR A 1 -2.81 -13.95 -16.15
CA TYR A 1 -1.36 -13.95 -16.37
C TYR A 1 -0.80 -15.24 -15.81
N GLU A 2 -0.69 -16.29 -16.64
CA GLU A 2 -0.06 -17.55 -16.23
C GLU A 2 1.24 -17.69 -17.01
N ARG A 3 2.38 -17.65 -16.31
CA ARG A 3 3.69 -18.01 -16.85
C ARG A 3 3.99 -19.44 -16.42
N PRO A 4 3.63 -20.46 -17.21
CA PRO A 4 3.92 -21.85 -16.88
C PRO A 4 5.44 -22.03 -16.76
N GLY A 5 5.90 -22.54 -15.62
CA GLY A 5 7.33 -22.74 -15.31
C GLY A 5 7.96 -21.70 -14.37
N LEU A 6 7.18 -20.76 -13.84
CA LEU A 6 7.68 -19.85 -12.81
C LEU A 6 7.67 -20.52 -11.44
N GLU A 7 8.84 -20.61 -10.81
CA GLU A 7 9.03 -21.21 -9.50
C GLU A 7 9.42 -20.17 -8.45
N LEU A 8 8.93 -20.37 -7.23
CA LEU A 8 9.35 -19.59 -6.05
C LEU A 8 10.46 -20.34 -5.34
N ALA A 9 11.63 -19.72 -5.22
CA ALA A 9 12.71 -20.25 -4.42
C ALA A 9 12.32 -20.32 -2.92
N ASN A 10 12.99 -21.20 -2.18
CA ASN A 10 12.65 -21.47 -0.78
C ASN A 10 12.85 -20.25 0.13
N ASP A 11 13.86 -19.43 -0.16
CA ASP A 11 14.13 -18.16 0.51
C ASP A 11 13.00 -17.14 0.28
N ALA A 12 12.47 -17.06 -0.95
CA ALA A 12 11.34 -16.20 -1.30
C ALA A 12 10.08 -16.59 -0.52
N ARG A 13 9.77 -17.89 -0.44
CA ARG A 13 8.63 -18.40 0.35
C ARG A 13 8.77 -18.06 1.82
N ALA A 14 9.96 -18.27 2.39
CA ALA A 14 10.23 -17.98 3.79
C ALA A 14 10.15 -16.47 4.07
N TRP A 15 10.63 -15.64 3.14
CA TRP A 15 10.58 -14.19 3.24
C TRP A 15 9.14 -13.66 3.19
N LEU A 16 8.32 -14.13 2.24
CA LEU A 16 6.91 -13.72 2.11
C LEU A 16 6.10 -14.05 3.36
N LYS A 17 6.36 -15.19 4.02
CA LYS A 17 5.70 -15.58 5.27
C LYS A 17 6.00 -14.65 6.46
N ARG A 18 7.10 -13.91 6.41
CA ARG A 18 7.52 -13.00 7.49
C ARG A 18 7.02 -11.57 7.31
N GLN A 19 6.44 -11.23 6.16
CA GLN A 19 6.02 -9.86 5.88
C GLN A 19 4.71 -9.52 6.60
N VAL A 20 4.70 -8.37 7.27
CA VAL A 20 3.50 -7.79 7.87
C VAL A 20 3.02 -6.65 6.97
N LEU A 21 2.11 -6.97 6.05
CA LEU A 21 1.60 -6.03 5.06
C LEU A 21 0.28 -5.40 5.56
N PRO A 22 0.16 -4.07 5.69
CA PRO A 22 -1.11 -3.44 6.04
C PRO A 22 -2.13 -3.63 4.91
N GLY A 23 -3.11 -4.52 5.10
CA GLY A 23 -4.03 -4.97 4.02
C GLY A 23 -3.69 -6.35 3.43
N ASN A 24 -2.76 -7.08 4.07
CA ASN A 24 -2.30 -8.47 3.90
C ASN A 24 -2.48 -9.10 2.51
N ILE A 25 -3.70 -9.46 2.13
CA ILE A 25 -3.94 -10.27 0.93
C ILE A 25 -3.79 -9.46 -0.36
N ARG A 26 -4.28 -8.21 -0.41
CA ARG A 26 -4.23 -7.40 -1.64
C ARG A 26 -2.83 -6.89 -1.94
N GLN A 27 -2.12 -6.42 -0.91
CA GLN A 27 -0.73 -6.00 -1.07
C GLN A 27 0.18 -7.18 -1.44
N LEU A 28 -0.01 -8.34 -0.81
CA LEU A 28 0.73 -9.55 -1.19
C LEU A 28 0.45 -9.95 -2.64
N LYS A 29 -0.83 -9.94 -3.05
CA LYS A 29 -1.21 -10.21 -4.44
C LYS A 29 -0.51 -9.25 -5.41
N ASN A 30 -0.56 -7.95 -5.14
CA ASN A 30 0.05 -6.93 -6.01
C ASN A 30 1.57 -7.10 -6.10
N LEU A 31 2.22 -7.35 -4.96
CA LEU A 31 3.66 -7.60 -4.91
C LEU A 31 4.03 -8.83 -5.75
N VAL A 32 3.27 -9.92 -5.61
CA VAL A 32 3.47 -11.14 -6.41
C VAL A 32 3.21 -10.89 -7.88
N GLU A 33 2.10 -10.24 -8.26
CA GLU A 33 1.76 -9.93 -9.65
C GLU A 33 2.85 -9.07 -10.33
N ARG A 34 3.33 -8.02 -9.66
CA ARG A 34 4.41 -7.18 -10.17
C ARG A 34 5.71 -7.95 -10.35
N THR A 35 6.09 -8.74 -9.34
CA THR A 35 7.30 -9.55 -9.38
C THR A 35 7.22 -10.58 -10.51
N VAL A 36 6.06 -11.21 -10.73
CA VAL A 36 5.81 -12.16 -11.83
C VAL A 36 5.86 -11.49 -13.21
N LEU A 37 5.29 -10.28 -13.33
CA LEU A 37 5.28 -9.50 -14.57
C LEU A 37 6.69 -9.07 -14.99
N LEU A 38 7.50 -8.63 -14.03
CA LEU A 38 8.85 -8.13 -14.25
C LEU A 38 9.92 -9.23 -14.21
N ALA A 39 9.54 -10.45 -13.80
CA ALA A 39 10.42 -11.61 -13.79
C ALA A 39 11.04 -11.81 -15.17
N THR A 40 12.36 -11.80 -15.24
CA THR A 40 13.10 -12.19 -16.46
C THR A 40 13.53 -13.65 -16.39
N ASN A 41 13.58 -14.21 -15.18
CA ASN A 41 14.01 -15.58 -14.90
C ASN A 41 12.84 -16.47 -14.49
N SER A 42 12.98 -17.78 -14.68
CA SER A 42 11.98 -18.78 -14.30
C SER A 42 11.91 -19.03 -12.79
N THR A 43 12.84 -18.51 -12.01
CA THR A 43 12.87 -18.68 -10.55
C THR A 43 12.91 -17.31 -9.87
N LEU A 44 11.94 -17.06 -8.99
CA LEU A 44 11.83 -15.85 -8.17
C LEU A 44 12.49 -16.06 -6.80
N THR A 45 13.40 -15.16 -6.46
CA THR A 45 14.16 -15.15 -5.20
C THR A 45 13.65 -14.06 -4.26
N SER A 46 14.04 -14.09 -2.98
CA SER A 46 13.66 -13.05 -2.02
C SER A 46 14.08 -11.63 -2.43
N ALA A 47 15.23 -11.49 -3.08
CA ALA A 47 15.74 -10.21 -3.58
C ALA A 47 14.84 -9.58 -4.66
N ASP A 48 14.17 -10.40 -5.47
CA ASP A 48 13.22 -9.92 -6.49
C ASP A 48 12.02 -9.26 -5.81
N PHE A 49 11.51 -9.86 -4.72
CA PHE A 49 10.40 -9.31 -3.95
C PHE A 49 10.80 -8.07 -3.14
N GLU A 50 11.98 -8.08 -2.52
CA GLU A 50 12.49 -6.97 -1.71
C GLU A 50 12.63 -5.69 -2.54
N ARG A 51 13.21 -5.78 -3.74
CA ARG A 51 13.33 -4.67 -4.68
C ARG A 51 11.98 -4.02 -4.99
N HIS A 52 10.93 -4.81 -5.17
CA HIS A 52 9.60 -4.31 -5.50
C HIS A 52 8.84 -3.79 -4.28
N LEU A 53 9.13 -4.30 -3.08
CA LEU A 53 8.58 -3.80 -1.82
C LEU A 53 9.13 -2.42 -1.45
N GLU A 54 10.44 -2.20 -1.64
CA GLU A 54 11.08 -0.89 -1.40
C GLU A 54 10.58 0.18 -2.37
N GLN A 55 10.34 -0.18 -3.63
CA GLN A 55 9.76 0.72 -4.63
C GLN A 55 8.32 1.16 -4.29
N SER A 56 7.55 0.34 -3.58
CA SER A 56 6.24 0.75 -3.04
C SER A 56 6.33 1.66 -1.81
N SER A 57 7.50 1.72 -1.15
CA SER A 57 7.73 2.49 0.08
C SER A 57 8.38 3.87 -0.19
N GLN A 58 8.92 4.11 -1.38
CA GLN A 58 9.43 5.42 -1.77
C GLN A 58 8.29 6.38 -2.17
N PRO A 59 8.25 7.61 -1.63
CA PRO A 59 7.25 8.61 -1.99
C PRO A 59 7.58 9.33 -3.32
N ALA A 60 8.14 8.64 -4.31
CA ALA A 60 8.68 9.25 -5.52
C ALA A 60 8.04 8.67 -6.79
N ALA A 61 6.82 9.12 -7.07
CA ALA A 61 6.29 9.43 -8.41
C ALA A 61 4.77 9.61 -8.28
N GLU A 62 4.32 10.87 -8.21
CA GLU A 62 2.92 11.31 -8.18
C GLU A 62 2.08 10.90 -9.43
N ALA A 63 2.54 9.94 -10.24
CA ALA A 63 1.88 9.51 -11.47
C ALA A 63 1.77 7.98 -11.65
N THR A 64 2.17 7.15 -10.68
CA THR A 64 2.01 5.70 -10.83
C THR A 64 0.56 5.27 -10.56
N LEU A 65 -0.21 5.39 -11.63
CA LEU A 65 -1.39 4.63 -12.01
C LEU A 65 -2.52 4.65 -10.98
N LEU A 66 -3.49 5.55 -11.20
CA LEU A 66 -4.83 5.57 -10.59
C LEU A 66 -5.59 4.22 -10.68
N GLY A 67 -5.05 3.19 -11.35
CA GLY A 67 -5.57 1.82 -11.41
C GLY A 67 -4.88 0.79 -10.49
N ASP A 68 -3.74 1.13 -9.89
CA ASP A 68 -2.91 0.18 -9.10
C ASP A 68 -3.07 0.34 -7.58
N ILE A 69 -3.73 1.40 -7.14
CA ILE A 69 -3.96 1.71 -5.72
C ILE A 69 -5.44 1.48 -5.43
N SER A 70 -5.74 0.74 -4.35
CA SER A 70 -7.13 0.53 -3.95
C SER A 70 -7.79 1.85 -3.51
N LEU A 71 -9.11 1.95 -3.66
CA LEU A 71 -9.85 3.14 -3.19
C LEU A 71 -9.61 3.41 -1.71
N GLU A 72 -9.51 2.36 -0.89
CA GLU A 72 -9.23 2.48 0.55
C GLU A 72 -7.84 3.07 0.80
N GLU A 73 -6.85 2.72 -0.01
CA GLU A 73 -5.46 3.14 0.15
C GLU A 73 -5.25 4.56 -0.38
N LEU A 74 -5.99 4.94 -1.43
CA LEU A 74 -6.11 6.33 -1.86
C LEU A 74 -6.79 7.19 -0.78
N GLU A 75 -7.85 6.67 -0.17
CA GLU A 75 -8.56 7.32 0.93
C GLU A 75 -7.65 7.52 2.16
N VAL A 76 -6.89 6.50 2.56
CA VAL A 76 -5.90 6.59 3.65
C VAL A 76 -4.83 7.65 3.34
N ARG A 77 -4.29 7.67 2.12
CA ARG A 77 -3.30 8.67 1.70
C ARG A 77 -3.87 10.08 1.74
N ALA A 78 -5.08 10.28 1.22
CA ALA A 78 -5.77 11.57 1.24
C ALA A 78 -5.98 12.06 2.68
N ILE A 79 -6.43 11.18 3.58
CA ILE A 79 -6.61 11.51 4.99
C ILE A 79 -5.30 11.91 5.66
N LYS A 80 -4.23 11.12 5.48
CA LYS A 80 -2.91 11.42 6.07
C LYS A 80 -2.35 12.75 5.55
N ARG A 81 -2.48 13.02 4.25
CA ARG A 81 -2.02 14.27 3.63
C ARG A 81 -2.80 15.48 4.17
N ALA A 82 -4.12 15.36 4.30
CA ALA A 82 -4.96 16.42 4.86
C ALA A 82 -4.65 16.70 6.34
N LEU A 83 -4.39 15.66 7.15
CA LEU A 83 -3.98 15.84 8.54
C LEU A 83 -2.62 16.53 8.64
N ALA A 84 -1.64 16.12 7.85
CA ALA A 84 -0.31 16.72 7.85
C ALA A 84 -0.34 18.19 7.38
N LEU A 85 -1.16 18.53 6.39
CA LEU A 85 -1.30 19.90 5.89
C LEU A 85 -1.94 20.86 6.91
N HIS A 86 -2.72 20.32 7.84
CA HIS A 86 -3.50 21.10 8.81
C HIS A 86 -3.07 20.86 10.25
N ASP A 87 -1.80 20.45 10.49
CA ASP A 87 -1.24 20.23 11.82
C ASP A 87 -2.13 19.35 12.71
N HIS A 88 -2.63 18.24 12.16
CA HIS A 88 -3.55 17.31 12.82
C HIS A 88 -4.91 17.91 13.24
N ASN A 89 -5.26 19.11 12.78
CA ASN A 89 -6.58 19.72 13.03
C ASN A 89 -7.67 18.99 12.23
N ILE A 90 -8.43 18.13 12.94
CA ILE A 90 -9.51 17.32 12.38
C ILE A 90 -10.58 18.15 11.67
N THR A 91 -10.90 19.33 12.19
CA THR A 91 -11.94 20.20 11.60
C THR A 91 -11.49 20.75 10.25
N ALA A 92 -10.24 21.25 10.19
CA ALA A 92 -9.66 21.77 8.95
C ALA A 92 -9.44 20.66 7.93
N ALA A 93 -8.92 19.50 8.35
CA ALA A 93 -8.72 18.34 7.49
C ALA A 93 -10.04 17.81 6.89
N ALA A 94 -11.09 17.67 7.71
CA ALA A 94 -12.41 17.25 7.22
C ALA A 94 -12.98 18.22 6.18
N ARG A 95 -12.83 19.54 6.45
CA ARG A 95 -13.27 20.58 5.52
C ARG A 95 -12.51 20.54 4.20
N SER A 96 -11.19 20.36 4.24
CA SER A 96 -10.37 20.23 3.03
C SER A 96 -10.70 18.98 2.22
N LEU A 97 -11.11 17.89 2.88
CA LEU A 97 -11.53 16.64 2.24
C LEU A 97 -13.00 16.67 1.77
N GLY A 98 -13.75 17.74 2.07
CA GLY A 98 -15.17 17.86 1.70
C GLY A 98 -16.10 16.90 2.45
N ILE A 99 -15.71 16.43 3.64
CA ILE A 99 -16.49 15.50 4.47
C ILE A 99 -16.81 16.10 5.84
N THR A 100 -17.79 15.52 6.55
CA THR A 100 -18.09 15.91 7.92
C THR A 100 -17.01 15.42 8.89
N ARG A 101 -16.87 16.10 10.04
CA ARG A 101 -15.96 15.66 11.12
C ARG A 101 -16.27 14.23 11.57
N SER A 102 -17.54 13.87 11.74
CA SER A 102 -17.96 12.53 12.12
C SER A 102 -17.58 11.47 11.09
N ALA A 103 -17.67 11.79 9.80
CA ALA A 103 -17.23 10.89 8.73
C ALA A 103 -15.71 10.73 8.70
N LEU A 104 -14.94 11.77 9.03
CA LEU A 104 -13.49 11.67 9.18
C LEU A 104 -13.10 10.78 10.38
N TYR A 105 -13.70 10.99 11.56
CA TYR A 105 -13.44 10.13 12.73
C TYR A 105 -13.70 8.65 12.46
N ARG A 106 -14.80 8.32 11.79
CA ARG A 106 -15.10 6.92 11.40
C ARG A 106 -14.01 6.31 10.51
N ARG A 107 -13.43 7.09 9.59
CA ARG A 107 -12.35 6.63 8.71
C ARG A 107 -11.04 6.48 9.48
N LEU A 108 -10.73 7.42 10.36
CA LEU A 108 -9.54 7.33 11.23
C LEU A 108 -9.59 6.06 12.08
N GLN A 109 -10.75 5.74 12.66
CA GLN A 109 -10.96 4.48 13.38
C GLN A 109 -10.87 3.25 12.48
N LYS A 110 -11.54 3.26 11.31
CA LYS A 110 -11.52 2.16 10.33
C LYS A 110 -10.08 1.82 9.91
N PHE A 111 -9.23 2.82 9.73
CA PHE A 111 -7.86 2.65 9.23
C PHE A 111 -6.79 2.68 10.33
N GLY A 112 -7.17 2.77 11.61
CA GLY A 112 -6.23 2.79 12.74
C GLY A 112 -5.26 3.98 12.72
N ILE A 113 -5.69 5.14 12.19
CA ILE A 113 -4.86 6.34 12.12
C ILE A 113 -4.97 7.07 13.47
N PRO A 114 -3.85 7.31 14.18
CA PRO A 114 -3.87 8.02 15.45
C PRO A 114 -4.28 9.48 15.24
N TYR A 115 -5.09 10.00 16.15
CA TYR A 115 -5.49 11.40 16.20
C TYR A 115 -5.47 11.88 17.65
N GLU A 116 -4.99 13.10 17.86
CA GLU A 116 -5.10 13.77 19.16
C GLU A 116 -6.53 14.32 19.29
N SER A 117 -7.11 14.11 20.48
CA SER A 117 -8.50 14.44 20.77
C SER A 117 -8.63 15.78 21.49
#